data_AF-A0AB33BNA9-F1
#
_entry.id   AF-A0AB33BNA9-F1
#
_cell.length_a   1.000
_cell.length_b   1.000
_cell.length_c   1.000
_cell.angle_alpha   90.00
_cell.angle_beta   90.00
_cell.angle_gamma   90.00
#
_symmetry.space_group_name_H-M   'P 1'
#
loop_
_entity.id
_entity.type
_entity.pdbx_description
1 polymer ?
#
loop_
_entity_poly.entity_id
_entity_poly.type
_entity_poly.pdbx_seq_one_letter_code
_entity_poly.pdbx_strand_id
1 'polypeptide(L)'
;MDALTMKKPTELQQQEYERIGEIAAKGRQRYLEAGGDQKICPSGRKGNDYLTDEERKEILQLARQVFGVQIKDGQVYCQGRTWKISDKKVSKDTEK
;
A
#
# COMPACT_ATOMS: atom_id res chain seq x y z
N MET A 1 -11.13 27.30 12.91
CA MET A 1 -10.71 26.75 11.60
C MET A 1 -9.26 26.35 11.74
N ASP A 2 -9.00 25.26 12.45
CA ASP A 2 -7.65 24.76 12.68
C ASP A 2 -7.15 24.11 11.40
N ALA A 3 -6.25 24.81 10.71
CA ALA A 3 -5.50 24.25 9.61
C ALA A 3 -4.76 23.00 10.14
N LEU A 4 -5.21 21.82 9.71
CA LEU A 4 -4.51 20.55 9.88
C LEU A 4 -3.05 20.75 9.48
N THR A 5 -2.20 20.94 10.48
CA THR A 5 -0.77 21.13 10.29
C THR A 5 -0.26 19.75 9.90
N MET A 6 -0.12 19.48 8.60
CA MET A 6 0.59 18.29 8.15
C MET A 6 1.99 18.39 8.76
N LYS A 7 2.24 17.62 9.82
CA LYS A 7 3.57 17.53 10.42
C LYS A 7 4.52 17.14 9.28
N LYS A 8 5.62 17.89 9.14
CA LYS A 8 6.67 17.50 8.19
C LYS A 8 7.06 16.05 8.50
N PRO A 9 7.12 15.17 7.48
CA PRO A 9 7.56 13.80 7.69
C PRO A 9 8.96 13.82 8.32
N THR A 10 9.19 12.90 9.25
CA THR A 10 10.54 12.68 9.79
C THR A 10 11.47 12.17 8.69
N GLU A 11 12.79 12.34 8.85
CA GLU A 11 13.78 11.82 7.89
C GLU A 11 13.58 10.30 7.68
N LEU A 12 13.26 9.56 8.75
CA LEU A 12 12.95 8.14 8.68
C LEU A 12 11.72 7.87 7.81
N GLN A 13 10.61 8.61 8.00
CA GLN A 13 9.41 8.45 7.18
C GLN A 13 9.65 8.81 5.71
N GLN A 14 10.56 9.76 5.44
CA GLN A 14 10.94 10.12 4.09
C GLN A 14 11.72 8.98 3.42
N GLN A 15 12.68 8.37 4.12
CA GLN A 15 13.41 7.19 3.64
C GLN A 15 12.48 5.99 3.40
N GLU A 16 11.54 5.74 4.32
CA GLU A 16 10.54 4.69 4.17
C GLU A 16 9.62 4.94 2.97
N TYR A 17 9.24 6.20 2.72
CA TYR A 17 8.45 6.59 1.55
C TYR A 17 9.22 6.42 0.24
N GLU A 18 10.49 6.83 0.20
CA GLU A 18 11.37 6.61 -0.95
C GLU A 18 11.50 5.11 -1.25
N ARG A 19 11.68 4.29 -0.20
CA ARG A 19 11.75 2.84 -0.33
C ARG A 19 10.48 2.23 -0.91
N ILE A 20 9.30 2.68 -0.48
CA ILE A 20 8.03 2.28 -1.10
C ILE A 20 8.03 2.62 -2.60
N GLY A 21 8.51 3.82 -2.96
CA GLY A 21 8.64 4.28 -4.33
C GLY A 21 9.55 3.38 -5.19
N GLU A 22 10.70 2.96 -4.66
CA GLU A 22 11.62 2.04 -5.35
C GLU A 22 10.96 0.70 -5.67
N ILE A 23 10.26 0.12 -4.70
CA ILE A 23 9.59 -1.17 -4.87
C ILE A 23 8.44 -1.03 -5.89
N ALA A 24 7.65 0.04 -5.80
CA ALA A 24 6.59 0.31 -6.77
C ALA A 24 7.14 0.53 -8.19
N ALA A 25 8.29 1.20 -8.34
CA ALA A 25 8.94 1.40 -9.63
C ALA A 25 9.39 0.06 -10.25
N LYS A 26 9.95 -0.85 -9.45
CA LYS A 26 10.31 -2.20 -9.91
C LYS A 26 9.09 -2.99 -10.37
N GLY A 27 8.00 -2.96 -9.59
CA GLY A 27 6.73 -3.56 -9.99
C GLY A 27 6.20 -2.99 -11.31
N ARG A 28 6.25 -1.66 -11.47
CA ARG A 28 5.87 -1.00 -12.72
C ARG A 28 6.75 -1.41 -13.89
N GLN A 29 8.06 -1.54 -13.69
CA GLN A 29 8.96 -2.01 -14.75
C GLN A 29 8.56 -3.42 -15.21
N ARG A 30 8.37 -4.35 -14.28
CA ARG A 30 7.92 -5.72 -14.59
C ARG A 30 6.56 -5.77 -15.28
N TYR A 31 5.64 -4.89 -14.89
CA TYR A 31 4.35 -4.73 -15.57
C TYR A 31 4.51 -4.37 -17.04
N LEU A 32 5.36 -3.39 -17.35
CA LEU A 32 5.62 -2.97 -18.73
C LEU A 32 6.36 -4.05 -19.52
N GLU A 33 7.32 -4.74 -18.90
CA GLU A 33 8.04 -5.87 -19.52
C GLU A 33 7.10 -7.03 -19.87
N ALA A 34 6.03 -7.23 -19.09
CA ALA A 34 4.99 -8.22 -19.36
C ALA A 34 3.95 -7.78 -20.41
N GLY A 35 4.15 -6.64 -21.08
CA GLY A 35 3.23 -6.10 -22.08
C GLY A 35 2.10 -5.22 -21.52
N GLY A 36 2.25 -4.73 -20.29
CA GLY A 36 1.33 -3.79 -19.67
C GLY A 36 1.19 -2.46 -20.43
N ASP A 37 0.05 -1.78 -20.26
CA ASP A 37 -0.22 -0.50 -20.90
C ASP A 37 0.52 0.63 -20.18
N GLN A 38 1.35 1.39 -20.90
CA GLN A 38 2.09 2.52 -20.36
C GLN A 38 1.20 3.61 -19.73
N LYS A 39 -0.05 3.72 -20.16
CA LYS A 39 -1.04 4.71 -19.69
C LYS A 39 -1.77 4.25 -18.42
N ILE A 40 -1.60 2.99 -18.02
CA ILE A 40 -2.32 2.40 -16.89
C ILE A 40 -1.29 1.91 -15.86
N CYS A 41 -1.63 2.05 -14.58
CA CYS A 41 -0.84 1.45 -13.51
C CYS A 41 -1.35 0.03 -13.21
N PRO A 42 -0.46 -0.93 -12.89
CA PRO A 42 -0.87 -2.22 -12.39
C PRO A 42 -1.71 -2.05 -11.12
N SER A 43 -2.71 -2.90 -10.94
CA SER A 43 -3.58 -2.78 -9.77
C SER A 43 -2.81 -3.12 -8.51
N GLY A 44 -3.06 -2.46 -7.38
CA GLY A 44 -2.46 -2.84 -6.09
C GLY A 44 -2.93 -4.18 -5.50
N ARG A 45 -3.60 -5.04 -6.29
CA ARG A 45 -4.08 -6.36 -5.83
C ARG A 45 -2.98 -7.40 -5.99
N LYS A 46 -2.92 -8.34 -5.04
CA LYS A 46 -1.99 -9.48 -5.12
C LYS A 46 -2.17 -10.22 -6.44
N GLY A 47 -1.05 -10.42 -7.15
CA GLY A 47 -1.00 -11.12 -8.44
C GLY A 47 -1.20 -10.20 -9.65
N ASN A 48 -1.53 -8.93 -9.45
CA ASN A 48 -1.66 -7.94 -10.53
C ASN A 48 -0.94 -6.62 -10.22
N ASP A 49 -0.12 -6.62 -9.15
CA ASP A 49 0.76 -5.53 -8.73
C ASP A 49 2.22 -5.76 -9.18
N TYR A 50 2.54 -6.93 -9.75
CA TYR A 50 3.86 -7.32 -10.25
C TYR A 50 4.97 -7.27 -9.18
N LEU A 51 4.56 -7.36 -7.92
CA LEU A 51 5.42 -7.43 -6.76
C LEU A 51 5.59 -8.87 -6.28
N THR A 52 6.77 -9.19 -5.75
CA THR A 52 6.97 -10.42 -4.99
C THR A 52 6.22 -10.37 -3.66
N ASP A 53 6.06 -11.52 -3.01
CA ASP A 53 5.40 -11.57 -1.71
C ASP A 53 6.20 -10.85 -0.62
N GLU A 54 7.54 -10.85 -0.72
CA GLU A 54 8.45 -10.12 0.16
C GLU A 54 8.33 -8.61 -0.04
N GLU A 55 8.35 -8.14 -1.29
CA GLU A 55 8.18 -6.73 -1.65
C GLU A 55 6.83 -6.19 -1.16
N ARG A 56 5.76 -6.98 -1.33
CA ARG A 56 4.43 -6.60 -0.81
C ARG A 56 4.43 -6.52 0.71
N LYS A 57 5.08 -7.47 1.39
CA LYS A 57 5.18 -7.47 2.86
C LYS A 57 5.95 -6.24 3.36
N GLU A 58 7.05 -5.89 2.69
CA GLU A 58 7.86 -4.72 2.98
C GLU A 58 7.05 -3.43 2.79
N ILE A 59 6.39 -3.23 1.65
CA ILE A 59 5.51 -2.08 1.43
C ILE A 59 4.44 -1.97 2.51
N LEU A 60 3.78 -3.07 2.89
CA LEU A 60 2.75 -3.04 3.91
C LEU A 60 3.28 -2.65 5.30
N GLN A 61 4.52 -3.02 5.63
CA GLN A 61 5.16 -2.61 6.87
C GLN A 61 5.52 -1.13 6.84
N LEU A 62 6.21 -0.67 5.79
CA LEU A 62 6.59 0.72 5.60
C LEU A 62 5.37 1.65 5.54
N ALA A 63 4.33 1.26 4.79
CA ALA A 63 3.10 2.02 4.66
C ALA A 63 2.39 2.23 6.01
N ARG A 64 2.48 1.27 6.94
CA ARG A 64 1.93 1.46 8.30
C ARG A 64 2.68 2.55 9.06
N GLN A 65 4.01 2.60 8.92
CA GLN A 65 4.86 3.59 9.60
C GLN A 65 4.71 4.99 8.97
N VAL A 66 4.67 5.06 7.65
CA VAL A 66 4.56 6.32 6.89
C VAL A 66 3.15 6.91 6.99
N PHE A 67 2.10 6.11 6.75
CA PHE A 67 0.73 6.61 6.72
C PHE A 67 0.02 6.53 8.08
N GLY A 68 0.70 6.03 9.12
CA GLY A 68 0.16 5.90 10.47
C GLY A 68 -1.05 4.97 10.51
N VAL A 69 -1.01 3.86 9.77
CA VAL A 69 -2.10 2.89 9.75
C VAL A 69 -2.07 2.08 11.04
N GLN A 70 -3.10 2.23 11.85
CA GLN A 70 -3.24 1.53 13.13
C GLN A 70 -4.51 0.68 13.13
N ILE A 71 -4.42 -0.53 13.68
CA ILE A 71 -5.60 -1.38 13.90
C ILE A 71 -5.85 -1.40 15.41
N LYS A 72 -7.04 -0.95 15.82
CA LYS A 72 -7.47 -0.95 17.23
C LYS A 72 -8.94 -1.36 17.29
N ASP A 73 -9.26 -2.35 18.12
CA ASP A 73 -10.63 -2.83 18.36
C ASP A 73 -11.40 -3.16 17.06
N GLY A 74 -10.74 -3.82 16.10
CA GLY A 74 -11.34 -4.18 14.81
C GLY A 74 -11.54 -3.00 13.83
N GLN A 75 -11.03 -1.81 14.17
CA GLN A 75 -11.08 -0.62 13.34
C GLN A 75 -9.70 -0.25 12.82
N VAL A 76 -9.62 0.13 11.55
CA VAL A 76 -8.42 0.68 10.93
C VAL A 76 -8.50 2.19 11.02
N TYR A 77 -7.45 2.82 11.54
CA TYR A 77 -7.24 4.25 11.59
C TYR A 77 -6.11 4.61 10.63
N CYS A 78 -6.32 5.58 9.76
CA CYS A 78 -5.31 6.06 8.83
C CYS A 78 -5.59 7.52 8.49
N GLN A 79 -4.63 8.41 8.77
CA GLN A 79 -4.68 9.83 8.37
C GLN A 79 -6.02 10.54 8.68
N GLY A 80 -6.59 10.32 9.87
CA GLY A 80 -7.85 10.92 10.30
C GLY A 80 -9.11 10.28 9.73
N ARG A 81 -8.98 9.17 8.99
CA ARG A 81 -10.08 8.32 8.54
C ARG A 81 -10.11 7.02 9.34
N THR A 82 -11.31 6.49 9.54
CA THR A 82 -11.53 5.23 10.24
C THR A 82 -12.50 4.35 9.46
N TRP A 83 -12.22 3.06 9.36
CA TRP A 83 -13.15 2.08 8.82
C TRP A 83 -13.11 0.78 9.61
N LYS A 84 -14.24 0.06 9.66
CA LYS A 84 -14.33 -1.26 10.28
C LYS A 84 -13.74 -2.31 9.35
N ILE A 85 -12.92 -3.20 9.89
CA ILE A 85 -12.52 -4.40 9.16
C ILE A 85 -13.75 -5.29 9.11
N SER A 86 -14.34 -5.49 7.93
CA SER A 86 -15.42 -6.46 7.79
C SER A 86 -14.86 -7.87 7.96
N ASP A 87 -15.44 -8.66 8.87
CA ASP A 87 -15.21 -10.12 9.05
C ASP A 87 -15.61 -10.98 7.84
N LYS A 88 -15.66 -10.40 6.64
CA LYS A 88 -15.79 -11.19 5.42
C LYS A 88 -14.46 -11.89 5.20
N LYS A 89 -14.35 -13.11 5.75
CA LYS A 89 -13.51 -14.17 5.20
C LYS A 89 -13.59 -14.03 3.69
N VAL A 90 -12.45 -13.75 3.05
CA VAL A 90 -12.33 -13.85 1.60
C VAL A 90 -12.67 -15.30 1.28
N SER A 91 -13.90 -15.56 0.87
CA SER A 91 -14.31 -16.82 0.28
C SER A 91 -13.45 -16.98 -0.96
N LYS A 92 -12.50 -17.91 -0.87
CA LYS A 92 -11.76 -18.45 -2.00
C LYS A 92 -12.77 -19.14 -2.91
N ASP A 93 -13.42 -18.39 -3.78
CA ASP A 93 -14.26 -18.94 -4.82
C ASP A 93 -14.08 -18.09 -6.07
N THR A 94 -13.04 -18.37 -6.84
CA THR A 94 -13.15 -18.41 -8.31
C THR A 94 -12.00 -19.26 -8.86
N GLU A 95 -12.17 -20.58 -8.80
CA GLU A 95 -11.63 -21.48 -9.81
C GLU A 95 -12.71 -21.60 -10.88
N LYS A 96 -12.41 -21.22 -12.12
CA LYS A 96 -13.08 -21.75 -13.31
C LYS A 96 -12.18 -21.65 -14.53
#